data_AF-A0A919DCZ9-F1
#
_entry.id   AF-A0A919DCZ9-F1
#
_cell.length_a   1.000
_cell.length_b   1.000
_cell.length_c   1.000
_cell.angle_alpha   90.00
_cell.angle_beta   90.00
_cell.angle_gamma   90.00
#
_symmetry.space_group_name_H-M   'P 1'
#
loop_
_entity.id
_entity.type
_entity.pdbx_description
1 polymer ?
#
loop_
_entity_poly.entity_id
_entity_poly.type
_entity_poly.pdbx_seq_one_letter_code
_entity_poly.pdbx_strand_id
1 'polypeptide(L)'
;MTSSTNPNPEPNPDPDPQSTTGLDAGGSVPPGETPPAESSMPGAGPREVHNPPKGWAKGPLTLIIGMVVLVAAFFLVYALVLLL
;
A
#
# COMPACT_ATOMS: atom_id res chain seq x y z
N MET A 1 19.07 41.49 30.72
CA MET A 1 18.63 40.88 32.00
C MET A 1 17.74 39.72 31.59
N THR A 2 18.16 38.47 31.48
CA THR A 2 18.99 37.65 32.39
C THR A 2 19.86 36.67 31.59
N SER A 3 21.18 36.83 31.62
CA SER A 3 22.13 35.82 31.12
C SER A 3 22.32 34.77 32.21
N SER A 4 21.58 33.66 32.10
CA SER A 4 21.81 32.45 32.88
C SER A 4 22.98 31.70 32.25
N THR A 5 24.19 31.87 32.79
CA THR A 5 25.38 31.14 32.34
C THR A 5 25.31 29.71 32.87
N ASN A 6 24.84 28.77 32.03
CA ASN A 6 24.96 27.34 32.28
C ASN A 6 26.38 26.89 31.85
N PRO A 7 27.24 26.39 32.76
CA PRO A 7 28.66 26.15 32.47
C PRO A 7 28.95 24.85 31.68
N ASN A 8 27.93 24.06 31.32
CA ASN A 8 28.07 22.92 30.42
C ASN A 8 27.42 23.24 29.07
N PRO A 9 28.20 23.38 27.98
CA PRO A 9 27.61 23.41 26.65
C PRO A 9 27.14 21.99 26.35
N GLU A 10 25.85 21.72 26.61
CA GLU A 10 25.21 20.57 26.00
C GLU A 10 25.35 20.74 24.48
N PRO A 11 25.86 19.72 23.75
CA PRO A 11 25.93 19.81 22.29
C PRO A 11 24.54 20.10 21.77
N ASN A 12 24.35 21.26 21.15
CA ASN A 12 23.10 21.58 20.50
C ASN A 12 22.90 20.55 19.37
N PRO A 13 21.84 19.72 19.41
CA PRO A 13 21.59 18.76 18.32
C PRO A 13 21.15 19.46 17.04
N ASP A 14 20.72 20.74 17.12
CA ASP A 14 20.27 21.48 15.95
C ASP A 14 21.46 21.91 15.07
N PRO A 15 21.35 21.75 13.73
CA PRO A 15 22.39 22.15 12.81
C PRO A 15 22.59 23.67 12.82
N ASP A 16 23.85 24.11 12.78
CA ASP A 16 24.19 25.54 12.73
C ASP A 16 23.75 26.17 11.39
N PRO A 17 22.82 27.15 11.38
CA PRO A 17 22.33 27.81 10.18
C PRO A 17 23.42 28.40 9.27
N GLN A 18 24.57 28.79 9.82
CA GLN A 18 25.70 29.32 9.04
C GLN A 18 26.43 28.24 8.21
N SER A 19 26.20 26.98 8.57
CA SER A 19 26.87 25.81 7.97
C SER A 19 25.90 24.87 7.23
N THR A 20 24.59 25.02 7.43
CA THR A 20 23.58 24.21 6.74
C THR A 20 22.87 25.01 5.64
N THR A 21 23.03 24.56 4.40
CA THR A 21 22.40 25.19 3.23
C THR A 21 20.88 25.15 3.35
N GLY A 22 20.23 26.28 3.08
CA GLY A 22 18.77 26.38 3.07
C GLY A 22 18.12 26.50 4.46
N LEU A 23 18.86 26.54 5.57
CA LEU A 23 18.29 26.82 6.88
C LEU A 23 18.44 28.30 7.22
N ASP A 24 17.33 28.98 7.46
CA ASP A 24 17.33 30.35 7.98
C ASP A 24 17.73 30.37 9.47
N ALA A 25 18.18 31.55 9.94
CA ALA A 25 18.52 31.76 11.35
C ALA A 25 17.36 31.47 12.33
N GLY A 26 16.11 31.43 11.85
CA GLY A 26 14.92 31.04 12.61
C GLY A 26 14.62 29.53 12.62
N GLY A 27 15.47 28.70 12.01
CA GLY A 27 15.27 27.25 11.92
C GLY A 27 14.26 26.82 10.84
N SER A 28 13.79 27.75 10.01
CA SER A 28 12.93 27.47 8.86
C SER A 28 13.76 27.16 7.62
N VAL A 29 13.22 26.33 6.73
CA VAL A 29 13.76 26.15 5.37
C VAL A 29 12.82 26.87 4.40
N PRO A 30 13.32 27.61 3.40
CA PRO A 30 12.47 28.26 2.40
C PRO A 30 11.52 27.26 1.72
N PRO A 31 10.23 27.62 1.56
CA PRO A 31 9.30 26.81 0.78
C PRO A 31 9.83 26.59 -0.63
N GLY A 32 10.06 25.34 -1.02
CA GLY A 32 10.58 24.95 -2.35
C GLY A 32 11.96 24.28 -2.35
N GLU A 33 12.70 24.30 -1.24
CA GLU A 33 13.98 23.55 -1.08
C GLU A 33 13.77 22.04 -0.89
N THR A 34 12.57 21.62 -0.51
CA THR A 34 12.12 20.25 -0.73
C THR A 34 11.56 20.19 -2.15
N PRO A 35 12.15 19.41 -3.07
CA PRO A 35 11.50 19.13 -4.34
C PRO A 35 10.05 18.74 -4.04
N PRO A 36 9.05 19.26 -4.78
CA PRO A 36 7.69 18.81 -4.59
C PRO A 36 7.67 17.28 -4.57
N ALA A 37 6.83 16.67 -3.72
CA ALA A 37 6.62 15.21 -3.73
C ALA A 37 6.13 14.68 -5.10
N GLU A 38 5.94 15.58 -6.07
CA GLU A 38 5.50 15.44 -7.45
C GLU A 38 6.52 14.79 -8.40
N SER A 39 7.64 14.22 -7.91
CA SER A 39 8.44 13.28 -8.72
C SER A 39 7.73 11.95 -9.00
N SER A 40 6.49 11.77 -8.52
CA SER A 40 5.62 10.71 -9.03
C SER A 40 4.80 11.23 -10.21
N MET A 41 5.08 10.71 -11.41
CA MET A 41 4.22 10.91 -12.57
C MET A 41 2.79 10.42 -12.26
N PRO A 42 1.76 11.27 -12.42
CA PRO A 42 0.38 10.78 -12.44
C PRO A 42 0.25 9.73 -13.56
N GLY A 43 -0.14 8.51 -13.21
CA GLY A 43 -0.23 7.41 -14.17
C GLY A 43 1.03 6.54 -14.33
N ALA A 44 2.00 6.62 -13.40
CA ALA A 44 3.13 5.68 -13.34
C ALA A 44 2.76 4.23 -12.94
N GLY A 45 1.50 3.98 -12.59
CA GLY A 45 0.98 2.63 -12.40
C GLY A 45 0.85 1.90 -13.75
N PRO A 46 0.97 0.56 -13.78
CA PRO A 46 0.68 -0.21 -14.99
C PRO A 46 -0.70 0.18 -15.52
N ARG A 47 -0.76 0.46 -16.82
CA ARG A 47 -2.03 0.68 -17.51
C ARG A 47 -2.86 -0.60 -17.31
N GLU A 48 -3.96 -0.51 -16.56
CA GLU A 48 -4.85 -1.63 -16.28
C GLU A 48 -5.66 -1.94 -17.56
N VAL A 49 -4.99 -2.53 -18.56
CA VAL A 49 -5.60 -2.93 -19.85
C VAL A 49 -6.06 -4.39 -19.83
N HIS A 50 -5.66 -5.15 -18.81
CA HIS A 50 -5.79 -6.61 -18.78
C HIS A 50 -6.74 -7.13 -17.70
N ASN A 51 -7.51 -6.27 -17.04
CA ASN A 51 -8.63 -6.73 -16.21
C ASN A 51 -9.75 -7.19 -17.16
N PRO A 52 -9.96 -8.51 -17.34
CA PRO A 52 -10.95 -8.97 -18.29
C PRO A 52 -12.32 -8.45 -17.85
N PRO A 53 -13.11 -7.85 -18.75
CA PRO A 53 -14.41 -7.31 -18.41
C PRO A 53 -15.26 -8.43 -17.81
N LYS A 54 -15.91 -8.12 -16.68
CA LYS A 54 -16.90 -8.91 -15.95
C LYS A 54 -17.48 -10.07 -16.79
N GLY A 55 -17.18 -11.33 -16.44
CA GLY A 55 -17.82 -12.48 -17.11
C GLY A 55 -17.03 -13.78 -17.06
N TRP A 56 -15.70 -13.72 -17.00
CA TRP A 56 -14.83 -14.90 -16.99
C TRP A 56 -15.08 -15.84 -15.80
N ALA A 57 -15.54 -15.32 -14.66
CA ALA A 57 -15.87 -16.13 -13.50
C ALA A 57 -17.02 -17.13 -13.73
N LYS A 58 -17.92 -16.87 -14.69
CA LYS A 58 -19.11 -17.71 -14.90
C LYS A 58 -18.74 -19.09 -15.45
N GLY A 59 -17.79 -19.17 -16.38
CA GLY A 59 -17.38 -20.44 -17.01
C GLY A 59 -16.86 -21.47 -15.99
N PRO A 60 -15.79 -21.15 -15.24
CA PRO A 60 -15.27 -22.02 -14.19
C PRO A 60 -16.30 -22.32 -13.10
N LEU A 61 -17.11 -21.33 -12.69
CA LEU A 61 -18.14 -21.53 -11.67
C LEU A 61 -19.21 -22.54 -12.10
N THR A 62 -19.71 -22.45 -13.33
CA THR A 62 -20.68 -23.41 -13.87
C THR A 62 -20.09 -24.81 -13.96
N LEU A 63 -18.83 -24.95 -14.37
CA LEU A 63 -18.14 -26.25 -14.41
C LEU A 63 -18.06 -26.90 -13.02
N ILE A 64 -17.65 -26.13 -12.01
CA ILE A 64 -17.54 -26.61 -10.63
C ILE A 64 -18.90 -27.04 -10.10
N ILE A 65 -19.95 -26.23 -10.29
CA ILE A 65 -21.32 -26.58 -9.87
C ILE A 65 -21.78 -27.88 -10.54
N GLY A 66 -21.56 -28.02 -11.85
CA GLY A 66 -21.91 -29.24 -12.58
C GLY A 66 -21.21 -30.49 -12.03
N MET A 67 -19.90 -30.38 -11.76
CA MET A 67 -19.11 -31.47 -11.16
C MET A 67 -19.65 -31.86 -9.77
N VAL A 68 -19.94 -30.87 -8.91
CA VAL A 68 -20.48 -31.13 -7.56
C VAL A 68 -21.82 -31.85 -7.62
N VAL A 69 -22.73 -31.41 -8.50
CA VAL A 69 -24.04 -32.06 -8.68
C VAL A 69 -23.87 -33.51 -9.17
N LEU A 70 -22.95 -33.75 -10.11
CA LEU A 70 -22.68 -35.09 -10.61
C LEU A 70 -22.17 -36.03 -9.50
N VAL A 71 -21.20 -35.56 -8.70
CA VAL A 71 -20.65 -36.32 -7.58
C VAL A 71 -21.72 -36.57 -6.50
N ALA A 72 -22.53 -35.57 -6.16
CA ALA A 72 -23.63 -35.72 -5.21
C ALA A 72 -24.66 -36.74 -5.70
N ALA A 73 -25.04 -36.71 -6.98
CA ALA A 73 -25.95 -37.68 -7.57
C ALA A 73 -25.38 -39.11 -7.54
N PHE A 74 -24.09 -39.27 -7.81
CA PHE A 74 -23.41 -40.57 -7.69
C PHE A 74 -23.51 -41.13 -6.26
N PHE A 75 -23.19 -40.34 -5.24
CA PHE A 75 -23.30 -40.78 -3.85
C PHE A 75 -24.73 -41.05 -3.43
N LEU A 76 -25.70 -40.25 -3.91
CA LEU A 76 -27.11 -40.49 -3.66
C LEU A 76 -27.55 -41.85 -4.19
N VAL A 77 -27.23 -42.17 -5.45
CA VAL A 77 -27.53 -43.47 -6.05
C VAL A 77 -26.83 -44.59 -5.31
N TYR A 78 -25.53 -44.42 -5.00
CA TYR A 78 -24.75 -45.40 -4.26
C TYR A 78 -25.36 -45.70 -2.88
N ALA A 79 -25.80 -44.66 -2.15
CA ALA A 79 -26.47 -44.83 -0.85
C ALA A 79 -27.80 -45.58 -0.97
N LEU A 80 -28.60 -45.30 -2.01
CA LEU A 80 -29.84 -46.05 -2.27
C LEU A 80 -29.57 -47.52 -2.59
N VAL A 81 -28.50 -47.82 -3.35
CA VAL A 81 -28.09 -49.20 -3.64
C VAL A 81 -27.65 -49.93 -2.37
N LEU A 82 -26.97 -49.26 -1.44
CA LEU A 82 -26.57 -49.85 -0.15
C LEU A 82 -27.73 -50.01 0.84
N LEU A 83 -28.78 -49.20 0.71
CA LEU A 83 -29.92 -49.19 1.61
C LEU A 83 -30.92 -50.33 1.31
N LEU A 84 -31.03 -50.72 0.04
CA LEU A 84 -31.91 -51.81 -0.43
C LEU A 84 -31.27 -53.19 -0.20
#